data_AF-A0A6H2EME0-F1
#
_entry.id   AF-A0A6H2EME0-F1
#
_cell.length_a   1.000
_cell.length_b   1.000
_cell.length_c   1.000
_cell.angle_alpha   90.00
_cell.angle_beta   90.00
_cell.angle_gamma   90.00
#
_symmetry.space_group_name_H-M   'P 1'
#
loop_
_entity.id
_entity.type
_entity.pdbx_description
1 polymer ?
#
loop_
_entity_poly.entity_id
_entity_poly.type
_entity_poly.pdbx_seq_one_letter_code
_entity_poly.pdbx_strand_id
1 'polypeptide(L)'
;MIGSDLGIAYVLEEIGVHTGLIFVRYYFTALMGLKLDVIPIAVVSGWVTLLYIAWVITNLLIDGSPIPTRHTPSLIVLRAVVGALVVTTFDLNYDPIAVENGWWVWLDGDSYFGVPVHNYVGWLRSIRVLSSSRVSVTP
;
A
#
# COMPACT_ATOMS: atom_id res chain seq x y z
N MET A 1 -13.16 5.84 9.38
CA MET A 1 -12.69 4.45 9.12
C MET A 1 -11.38 4.42 8.34
N ILE A 2 -11.13 5.30 7.36
CA ILE A 2 -9.80 5.46 6.73
C ILE A 2 -8.67 5.67 7.76
N GLY A 3 -8.94 6.37 8.87
CA GLY A 3 -7.95 6.63 9.92
C GLY A 3 -7.49 5.42 10.73
N SER A 4 -8.34 4.41 10.95
CA SER A 4 -7.94 3.20 11.67
C SER A 4 -7.10 2.27 10.79
N ASP A 5 -7.43 2.23 9.49
CA ASP A 5 -6.70 1.41 8.51
C ASP A 5 -5.32 2.02 8.20
N LEU A 6 -5.22 3.36 8.18
CA LEU A 6 -3.94 4.07 8.14
C LEU A 6 -3.08 3.79 9.37
N GLY A 7 -3.68 3.75 10.56
CA GLY A 7 -2.97 3.42 11.80
C GLY A 7 -2.41 1.99 11.78
N ILE A 8 -3.17 1.02 11.26
CA ILE A 8 -2.73 -0.37 11.14
C ILE A 8 -1.65 -0.51 10.05
N ALA A 9 -1.80 0.16 8.90
CA ALA A 9 -0.79 0.19 7.85
C ALA A 9 0.52 0.82 8.36
N TYR A 10 0.42 1.94 9.08
CA TYR A 10 1.57 2.60 9.72
C TYR A 10 2.25 1.68 10.74
N VAL A 11 1.50 0.98 11.60
CA VAL A 11 2.09 0.06 12.58
C VAL A 11 2.74 -1.15 11.90
N LEU A 12 2.16 -1.68 10.83
CA LEU A 12 2.76 -2.78 10.07
C LEU A 12 4.02 -2.35 9.32
N GLU A 13 4.05 -1.13 8.78
CA GLU A 13 5.21 -0.53 8.13
C GLU A 13 6.30 -0.20 9.16
N GLU A 14 5.97 0.39 10.31
CA GLU A 14 6.91 0.70 11.39
C GLU A 14 7.54 -0.59 11.96
N ILE A 15 6.73 -1.62 12.22
CA ILE A 15 7.24 -2.95 12.61
C ILE A 15 8.14 -3.50 11.51
N GLY A 16 7.71 -3.45 10.25
CA GLY A 16 8.48 -3.96 9.12
C GLY A 16 9.84 -3.28 8.95
N VAL A 17 9.88 -1.94 9.02
CA VAL A 17 11.09 -1.13 8.89
C VAL A 17 12.04 -1.33 10.08
N HIS A 18 11.52 -1.46 11.29
CA HIS A 18 12.35 -1.58 12.50
C HIS A 18 12.84 -3.02 12.76
N THR A 19 12.04 -4.03 12.41
CA THR A 19 12.36 -5.43 12.71
C THR A 19 12.87 -6.23 11.52
N GLY A 20 12.64 -5.78 10.29
CA GLY A 20 12.97 -6.55 9.09
C GLY A 20 12.12 -7.82 8.90
N LEU A 21 11.10 -8.05 9.74
CA LEU A 21 10.31 -9.29 9.76
C LEU A 21 9.25 -9.35 8.65
N ILE A 22 8.79 -8.20 8.16
CA ILE A 22 7.71 -8.09 7.16
C ILE A 22 8.22 -7.48 5.86
N PHE A 23 9.06 -6.45 5.94
CA PHE A 23 9.71 -5.79 4.81
C PHE A 23 11.22 -5.85 5.01
N VAL A 24 11.98 -6.01 3.92
CA VAL A 24 13.45 -5.97 3.96
C VAL A 24 13.91 -4.56 4.32
N ARG A 25 15.04 -4.40 5.00
CA ARG A 25 15.51 -3.11 5.47
C ARG A 25 15.84 -2.18 4.27
N TYR A 26 15.25 -0.98 4.27
CA TYR A 26 15.57 0.11 3.35
C TYR A 26 15.62 1.43 4.09
N TYR A 27 16.21 2.45 3.47
CA TYR A 27 16.21 3.80 4.00
C TYR A 27 15.88 4.83 2.92
N PHE A 28 15.19 5.89 3.32
CA PHE A 28 14.88 7.02 2.45
C PHE A 28 16.06 8.00 2.41
N THR A 29 16.41 8.47 1.21
CA THR A 29 17.50 9.43 1.04
C THR A 29 17.07 10.85 1.42
N ALA A 30 18.00 11.80 1.40
CA ALA A 30 17.70 13.21 1.68
C ALA A 30 16.85 13.88 0.57
N LEU A 31 16.78 13.28 -0.62
CA LEU A 31 16.07 13.82 -1.79
C LEU A 31 14.56 13.91 -1.58
N MET A 32 14.00 13.10 -0.68
CA MET A 32 12.57 13.07 -0.38
C MET A 32 12.09 14.22 0.52
N GLY A 33 13.00 15.08 0.99
CA GLY A 33 12.64 16.28 1.74
C GLY A 33 12.21 16.00 3.18
N LEU A 34 11.13 16.63 3.62
CA LEU A 34 10.69 16.63 5.02
C LEU A 34 10.26 15.22 5.49
N LYS A 35 10.83 14.78 6.61
CA LYS A 35 10.58 13.48 7.22
C LYS A 35 9.94 13.62 8.59
N LEU A 36 9.04 12.68 8.90
CA LEU A 36 8.60 12.39 10.25
C LEU A 36 9.45 11.22 10.76
N ASP A 37 10.39 11.54 11.66
CA ASP A 37 11.46 10.64 12.13
C ASP A 37 12.31 10.08 10.98
N VAL A 38 11.90 8.96 10.38
CA VAL A 38 12.57 8.31 9.25
C VAL A 38 11.75 8.32 7.95
N ILE A 39 10.43 8.56 8.01
CA ILE A 39 9.52 8.41 6.88
C ILE A 39 9.22 9.79 6.24
N PRO A 40 9.48 9.97 4.93
CA PRO A 40 9.11 11.20 4.24
C PRO A 40 7.60 11.43 4.21
N ILE A 41 7.16 12.66 4.46
CA ILE A 41 5.73 13.03 4.40
C ILE A 41 5.15 12.77 3.01
N ALA A 42 5.95 12.96 1.96
CA ALA A 42 5.58 12.67 0.58
C ALA A 42 5.16 11.19 0.41
N VAL A 43 5.86 10.25 1.05
CA VAL A 43 5.55 8.82 0.99
C VAL A 43 4.22 8.52 1.67
N VAL A 44 3.99 9.07 2.86
CA VAL A 44 2.71 8.93 3.56
C VAL A 44 1.55 9.46 2.70
N SER A 45 1.72 10.62 2.07
CA SER A 45 0.71 11.20 1.18
C SER A 45 0.47 10.35 -0.08
N GLY A 46 1.54 9.76 -0.62
CA GLY A 46 1.50 8.83 -1.74
C GLY A 46 0.67 7.60 -1.41
N TRP A 47 0.91 7.00 -0.24
CA TRP A 47 0.16 5.84 0.23
C TRP A 47 -1.33 6.11 0.41
N VAL A 48 -1.71 7.22 1.03
CA VAL A 48 -3.13 7.60 1.18
C VAL A 48 -3.80 7.71 -0.20
N THR A 49 -3.12 8.35 -1.15
CA THR A 49 -3.61 8.55 -2.51
C THR A 49 -3.74 7.22 -3.25
N LEU A 50 -2.72 6.38 -3.18
CA LEU A 50 -2.68 5.07 -3.83
C LEU A 50 -3.76 4.14 -3.28
N LEU A 51 -3.93 4.09 -1.95
CA LEU A 51 -4.96 3.27 -1.32
C LEU A 51 -6.37 3.72 -1.75
N TYR A 52 -6.61 5.03 -1.87
CA TYR A 52 -7.87 5.54 -2.38
C TYR A 52 -8.11 5.16 -3.85
N ILE A 53 -7.09 5.33 -4.71
CA ILE A 53 -7.18 4.93 -6.12
C ILE A 53 -7.44 3.43 -6.23
N ALA A 54 -6.70 2.61 -5.49
CA ALA A 54 -6.85 1.17 -5.47
C ALA A 54 -8.25 0.76 -5.01
N TRP A 55 -8.81 1.44 -4.01
CA TRP A 55 -10.18 1.23 -3.55
C TRP A 55 -11.21 1.52 -4.65
N VAL A 56 -11.11 2.68 -5.32
CA VAL A 56 -12.00 3.05 -6.43
C VAL A 56 -11.90 2.04 -7.57
N ILE A 57 -10.69 1.70 -8.01
CA ILE A 57 -10.46 0.71 -9.08
C ILE A 57 -11.06 -0.63 -8.71
N THR A 58 -10.83 -1.10 -7.48
CA THR A 58 -11.37 -2.37 -6.98
C THR A 58 -12.88 -2.41 -7.04
N ASN A 59 -13.56 -1.33 -6.61
CA ASN A 59 -15.01 -1.26 -6.67
C ASN A 59 -15.52 -1.18 -8.11
N LEU A 60 -14.85 -0.44 -8.99
CA LEU A 60 -15.20 -0.39 -10.41
C LEU A 60 -15.09 -1.78 -11.06
N LEU A 61 -14.06 -2.55 -10.73
CA LEU A 61 -13.87 -3.90 -11.27
C LEU A 61 -14.92 -4.90 -10.77
N ILE A 62 -15.39 -4.77 -9.53
CA ILE A 62 -16.29 -5.74 -8.91
C ILE A 62 -17.77 -5.35 -9.05
N ASP A 63 -18.09 -4.07 -8.87
CA ASP A 63 -19.45 -3.54 -8.83
C ASP A 63 -19.81 -2.64 -10.02
N GLY A 64 -18.85 -2.27 -10.88
CA GLY A 64 -19.07 -1.29 -11.94
C GLY A 64 -19.35 0.13 -11.42
N SER A 65 -19.06 0.38 -10.13
CA SER A 65 -19.33 1.63 -9.43
C SER A 65 -18.13 2.00 -8.55
N PRO A 66 -17.79 3.30 -8.40
CA PRO A 66 -16.70 3.72 -7.52
C PRO A 66 -16.99 3.44 -6.04
N ILE A 67 -18.27 3.25 -5.68
CA ILE A 67 -18.75 2.97 -4.33
C ILE A 67 -19.32 1.54 -4.31
N PRO A 68 -18.98 0.71 -3.30
CA PRO A 68 -19.47 -0.65 -3.21
C PRO A 68 -20.98 -0.68 -2.99
N THR A 69 -21.68 -1.47 -3.79
CA THR A 69 -23.15 -1.61 -3.75
C THR A 69 -23.61 -2.89 -3.07
N ARG A 70 -22.71 -3.88 -2.90
CA ARG A 70 -23.00 -5.22 -2.39
C ARG A 70 -22.00 -5.64 -1.32
N HIS A 71 -22.48 -6.20 -0.21
CA HIS A 71 -21.64 -6.48 0.96
C HIS A 71 -21.77 -7.92 1.48
N THR A 72 -21.59 -8.92 0.62
CA THR A 72 -21.46 -10.32 1.07
C THR A 72 -20.06 -10.61 1.60
N PRO A 73 -19.88 -11.54 2.56
CA PRO A 73 -18.55 -11.94 3.03
C PRO A 73 -17.60 -12.38 1.92
N SER A 74 -18.11 -13.07 0.89
CA SER A 74 -17.33 -13.46 -0.28
C SER A 74 -16.83 -12.26 -1.11
N LEU A 75 -17.67 -11.23 -1.28
CA LEU A 75 -17.27 -10.01 -2.00
C LEU A 75 -16.30 -9.16 -1.19
N ILE A 76 -16.38 -9.20 0.14
CA ILE A 76 -15.42 -8.55 1.04
C ILE A 76 -14.02 -9.16 0.84
N VAL A 77 -13.93 -10.50 0.83
CA VAL A 77 -12.67 -11.21 0.55
C VAL A 77 -12.19 -10.94 -0.88
N LEU A 78 -13.09 -10.94 -1.87
CA LEU A 78 -12.72 -10.65 -3.26
C LEU A 78 -12.16 -9.23 -3.43
N ARG A 79 -12.79 -8.21 -2.84
CA ARG A 79 -12.30 -6.82 -2.87
C ARG A 79 -10.92 -6.70 -2.22
N ALA A 80 -10.73 -7.38 -1.10
CA ALA A 80 -9.46 -7.43 -0.43
C ALA A 80 -8.34 -8.02 -1.32
N VAL A 81 -8.60 -9.14 -2.01
CA VAL A 81 -7.64 -9.76 -2.92
C VAL A 81 -7.37 -8.88 -4.15
N VAL A 82 -8.42 -8.39 -4.82
CA VAL A 82 -8.29 -7.53 -6.00
C VAL A 82 -7.57 -6.23 -5.66
N GLY A 83 -7.92 -5.63 -4.53
CA GLY A 83 -7.27 -4.41 -4.05
C GLY A 83 -5.79 -4.59 -3.74
N ALA A 84 -5.42 -5.71 -3.09
CA ALA A 84 -4.02 -6.05 -2.88
C ALA A 84 -3.26 -6.22 -4.20
N LEU A 85 -3.87 -6.83 -5.22
CA LEU A 85 -3.27 -6.96 -6.55
C LEU A 85 -3.09 -5.60 -7.25
N VAL A 86 -4.06 -4.68 -7.12
CA VAL A 86 -3.97 -3.34 -7.70
C VAL A 86 -2.82 -2.55 -7.07
N VAL A 87 -2.71 -2.54 -5.74
CA VAL A 87 -1.60 -1.88 -5.03
C VAL A 87 -0.27 -2.52 -5.40
N THR A 88 -0.19 -3.86 -5.39
CA THR A 88 1.04 -4.58 -5.76
C THR A 88 1.47 -4.27 -7.19
N THR A 89 0.53 -4.13 -8.12
CA THR A 89 0.84 -3.76 -9.52
C THR A 89 1.42 -2.35 -9.59
N PHE A 90 0.88 -1.41 -8.80
CA PHE A 90 1.45 -0.07 -8.72
C PHE A 90 2.89 -0.11 -8.20
N ASP A 91 3.13 -0.83 -7.10
CA ASP A 91 4.46 -0.99 -6.50
C ASP A 91 5.46 -1.62 -7.46
N LEU A 92 5.07 -2.65 -8.22
CA LEU A 92 5.92 -3.27 -9.24
C LEU A 92 6.38 -2.30 -10.34
N ASN A 93 5.69 -1.16 -10.51
CA ASN A 93 6.09 -0.11 -11.45
C ASN A 93 6.80 1.05 -10.74
N TYR A 94 6.33 1.45 -9.56
CA TYR A 94 6.82 2.62 -8.85
C TYR A 94 8.15 2.37 -8.14
N ASP A 95 8.33 1.19 -7.56
CA ASP A 95 9.55 0.82 -6.82
C ASP A 95 10.82 0.92 -7.69
N PRO A 96 10.86 0.36 -8.93
CA PRO A 96 12.02 0.53 -9.81
C PRO A 96 12.34 2.00 -10.11
N ILE A 97 11.32 2.82 -10.37
CA ILE A 97 11.48 4.25 -10.65
C ILE A 97 12.08 4.96 -9.43
N ALA A 98 11.58 4.67 -8.24
CA ALA A 98 12.06 5.27 -7.01
C ALA A 98 13.50 4.88 -6.68
N VAL A 99 13.90 3.63 -6.95
CA VAL A 99 15.28 3.16 -6.84
C VAL A 99 16.19 3.86 -7.85
N GLU A 100 15.77 3.95 -9.12
CA GLU A 100 16.54 4.62 -10.18
C GLU A 100 16.76 6.11 -9.88
N ASN A 101 15.75 6.78 -9.29
CA ASN A 101 15.85 8.17 -8.86
C ASN A 101 16.54 8.35 -7.51
N GLY A 102 16.97 7.26 -6.85
CA GLY A 102 17.66 7.30 -5.56
C GLY A 102 16.80 7.84 -4.42
N TRP A 103 15.48 7.68 -4.48
CA TRP A 103 14.57 8.14 -3.41
C TRP A 103 14.65 7.25 -2.16
N TRP A 104 14.82 5.95 -2.37
CA TRP A 104 15.15 4.99 -1.32
C TRP A 104 16.13 3.95 -1.83
N VAL A 105 16.90 3.40 -0.89
CA VAL A 105 17.91 2.39 -1.16
C VAL A 105 17.61 1.16 -0.31
N TRP A 106 17.46 0.02 -0.97
CA TRP A 106 17.27 -1.28 -0.34
C TRP A 106 18.63 -1.85 0.06
N LEU A 107 18.77 -2.29 1.31
CA LEU A 107 20.06 -2.80 1.82
C LEU A 107 20.39 -4.21 1.32
N ASP A 108 19.36 -5.03 1.06
CA ASP A 108 19.48 -6.40 0.53
C ASP A 108 18.76 -6.54 -0.84
N GLY A 109 18.76 -5.47 -1.63
CA GLY A 109 18.00 -5.36 -2.88
C GLY A 109 18.73 -5.90 -4.12
N ASP A 110 18.67 -7.21 -4.37
CA ASP A 110 19.36 -7.83 -5.53
C ASP A 110 18.42 -8.49 -6.56
N SER A 111 17.10 -8.37 -6.39
CA SER A 111 16.13 -9.11 -7.22
C SER A 111 15.46 -8.30 -8.34
N TYR A 112 14.32 -7.66 -8.09
CA TYR A 112 13.53 -7.00 -9.12
C TYR A 112 13.91 -5.51 -9.18
N PHE A 113 14.76 -5.13 -10.15
CA PHE A 113 15.28 -3.76 -10.29
C PHE A 113 15.88 -3.16 -8.99
N GLY A 114 16.52 -4.00 -8.18
CA GLY A 114 17.08 -3.59 -6.89
C GLY A 114 16.09 -3.65 -5.72
N VAL A 115 14.89 -4.21 -5.92
CA VAL A 115 13.88 -4.40 -4.86
C VAL A 115 13.73 -5.89 -4.50
N PRO A 116 13.70 -6.25 -3.21
CA PRO A 116 13.44 -7.61 -2.74
C PRO A 116 12.02 -8.08 -3.08
N VAL A 117 11.87 -9.27 -3.69
CA VAL A 117 10.56 -9.85 -4.04
C VAL A 117 9.63 -10.00 -2.82
N HIS A 118 10.21 -10.17 -1.63
CA HIS A 118 9.46 -10.24 -0.37
C HIS A 118 8.62 -8.97 -0.10
N ASN A 119 9.01 -7.79 -0.61
CA ASN A 119 8.24 -6.55 -0.50
C ASN A 119 6.84 -6.71 -1.11
N TYR A 120 6.78 -7.20 -2.34
CA TYR A 120 5.53 -7.41 -3.08
C TYR A 120 4.65 -8.50 -2.45
N VAL A 121 5.27 -9.52 -1.84
CA VAL A 121 4.54 -10.54 -1.09
C VAL A 121 3.93 -9.96 0.19
N GLY A 122 4.57 -8.99 0.83
CA GLY A 122 4.02 -8.24 1.95
C GLY A 122 2.69 -7.59 1.61
N TRP A 123 2.60 -6.92 0.46
CA TRP A 123 1.36 -6.30 -0.03
C TRP A 123 0.25 -7.31 -0.29
N LEU A 124 0.60 -8.46 -0.89
CA LEU A 124 -0.36 -9.56 -1.08
C LEU A 124 -0.83 -10.19 0.22
N ARG A 125 -0.06 -10.10 1.32
CA ARG A 125 -0.46 -10.58 2.65
C ARG A 125 -1.32 -9.56 3.41
N SER A 126 -1.21 -8.27 3.09
CA SER A 126 -1.93 -7.16 3.72
C SER A 126 -3.42 -7.05 3.32
N ILE A 127 -4.07 -8.18 3.04
CA ILE A 127 -5.42 -8.37 2.49
C ILE A 127 -6.52 -7.61 3.25
N ARG A 128 -6.30 -7.15 4.50
CA ARG A 128 -7.39 -6.59 5.33
C ARG A 128 -7.84 -5.15 4.99
N VAL A 129 -7.01 -4.34 4.32
CA VAL A 129 -7.16 -2.87 4.31
C VAL A 129 -8.36 -2.34 3.49
N LEU A 130 -8.86 -3.07 2.49
CA LEU A 130 -9.79 -2.50 1.49
C LEU A 130 -11.26 -2.90 1.65
N SER A 131 -11.59 -3.72 2.66
CA SER A 131 -12.80 -4.54 2.60
C SER A 131 -14.04 -3.98 3.32
N SER A 132 -13.92 -2.93 4.13
CA SER A 132 -14.97 -2.56 5.10
C SER A 132 -15.55 -1.15 5.03
N SER A 133 -15.42 -0.40 3.93
CA SER A 133 -16.07 0.91 3.84
C SER A 133 -17.57 0.78 3.50
N ARG A 134 -18.44 0.90 4.51
CA ARG A 134 -19.78 1.47 4.31
C ARG A 134 -19.61 2.98 4.29
N VAL A 135 -19.66 3.58 3.10
CA VAL A 135 -19.88 5.03 3.00
C VAL A 135 -21.38 5.24 3.15
N SER A 136 -21.82 5.62 4.34
CA SER A 136 -23.17 6.13 4.52
C SER A 136 -23.24 7.52 3.88
N VAL A 137 -23.61 7.56 2.59
CA VAL A 137 -24.07 8.80 1.97
C VAL A 137 -25.49 9.00 2.48
N THR A 138 -25.64 9.77 3.55
CA THR A 138 -26.94 10.30 3.93
C THR A 138 -27.31 11.41 2.94
N PRO A 139 -28.54 11.40 2.38
CA PRO A 139 -29.02 12.45 1.48
C PRO A 139 -29.19 13.79 2.19
#